data_AF-A0A1A8AMY8-F1
#
_entry.id   AF-A0A1A8AMY8-F1
#
_cell.length_a   1.000
_cell.length_b   1.000
_cell.length_c   1.000
_cell.angle_alpha   90.00
_cell.angle_beta   90.00
_cell.angle_gamma   90.00
#
_symmetry.space_group_name_H-M   'P 1'
#
loop_
_entity.id
_entity.type
_entity.pdbx_description
1 polymer ?
#
loop_
_entity_poly.entity_id
_entity_poly.type
_entity_poly.pdbx_seq_one_letter_code
_entity_poly.pdbx_strand_id
1 'polypeptide(L)'
;MSFPEKPSVPGRLLLDDSVPLSAVIEGSQNLQSHTEYIIRVQRGVSSDNSWQVIRRYSDFDILNSSLMVCSISLPLPPKKLIGNMDREFIAERQKGLQAYLDSITQHPLISTSLIVKKFLDPNNYSANYSELALQQVSMFFRSDPKWEVLEPLKDIGWRIRKKYFLVKSKEQPKERYLLSWVDLGPDEVLSDKDLQSVMKLLTSISSPYFCPLLFFSTSESSALLIRPFNENGSLRDQICKVKPKETYLKKYSCPRKSRGLELAQIKLYGRQILEGLKLLHDSSIFFGHLHAANIIVDDDVCRLVDVENGILGIPSMLRPVFIQLRKINTTESIDVFSFGYLLYEMTYGRLPDSVPIDHYPSTPHTSVVSVLQSILSTDACKSGIPTVSALMQTPLFSDVQLKHSEKLHIKVPNRLKEVLKLAKGRFEKRLHEEQRQLHQHRRLTRAQSHYGSEEERKRRTILARKKSRQSTYENEEDISVRNNNSGSGASSPPTCPSSPILTSNTGSHTAPPPAPPLLLDDSSCTATPPLSSCEGGGGGRAAFLSSIQTFSKGNLKKADTADRSRPLI
;
A
#
# COMPACT_ATOMS: atom_id res chain seq x y z
N MET A 1 -30.14 19.18 -5.77
CA MET A 1 -30.47 18.38 -4.58
C MET A 1 -29.19 17.74 -4.09
N SER A 2 -28.67 18.21 -2.95
CA SER A 2 -27.48 17.67 -2.29
C SER A 2 -27.83 16.33 -1.64
N PHE A 3 -27.22 15.25 -2.09
CA PHE A 3 -27.30 13.97 -1.39
C PHE A 3 -26.58 14.10 -0.04
N PRO A 4 -27.09 13.50 1.05
CA PRO A 4 -26.37 13.48 2.30
C PRO A 4 -25.10 12.65 2.10
N GLU A 5 -23.93 13.28 2.24
CA GLU A 5 -22.68 12.55 2.43
C GLU A 5 -22.86 11.63 3.64
N LYS A 6 -22.63 10.33 3.44
CA LYS A 6 -22.59 9.36 4.53
C LYS A 6 -21.54 9.87 5.52
N PRO A 7 -21.87 10.15 6.79
CA PRO A 7 -20.86 10.55 7.75
C PRO A 7 -19.84 9.42 7.82
N SER A 8 -18.56 9.75 7.64
CA SER A 8 -17.47 8.83 7.92
C SER A 8 -17.66 8.29 9.33
N VAL A 9 -17.75 6.97 9.48
CA VAL A 9 -17.73 6.33 10.81
C VAL A 9 -16.51 6.91 11.55
N PRO A 10 -16.69 7.62 12.68
CA PRO A 10 -15.58 8.18 13.43
C PRO A 10 -14.58 7.07 13.75
N GLY A 11 -13.34 7.19 13.28
CA GLY A 11 -12.28 6.21 13.52
C GLY A 11 -11.99 5.21 12.39
N ARG A 12 -12.75 5.19 11.28
CA ARG A 12 -12.46 4.31 10.13
C ARG A 12 -11.65 5.00 9.03
N LEU A 13 -10.43 5.42 9.34
CA LEU A 13 -9.41 5.64 8.30
C LEU A 13 -9.02 4.25 7.77
N LEU A 14 -9.64 3.84 6.67
CA LEU A 14 -9.28 2.61 5.97
C LEU A 14 -7.79 2.66 5.61
N LEU A 15 -7.02 1.78 6.23
CA LEU A 15 -5.57 1.75 6.11
C LEU A 15 -5.17 1.42 4.67
N ASP A 16 -4.45 2.33 4.01
CA ASP A 16 -3.84 2.04 2.71
C ASP A 16 -2.46 1.38 2.89
N ASP A 17 -2.41 0.08 2.63
CA ASP A 17 -1.20 -0.73 2.74
C ASP A 17 -0.14 -0.39 1.68
N SER A 18 -0.54 0.24 0.57
CA SER A 18 0.37 0.65 -0.51
C SER A 18 1.19 1.90 -0.15
N VAL A 19 0.76 2.68 0.84
CA VAL A 19 1.51 3.86 1.28
C VAL A 19 2.83 3.42 1.91
N PRO A 20 3.99 3.91 1.43
CA PRO A 20 5.29 3.50 1.93
C PRO A 20 5.48 3.91 3.38
N LEU A 21 6.20 3.06 4.14
CA LEU A 21 6.70 3.39 5.46
C LEU A 21 8.19 3.72 5.33
N SER A 22 8.60 4.83 5.95
CA SER A 22 10.01 5.14 6.20
C SER A 22 10.31 4.91 7.68
N ALA A 23 11.54 4.53 8.01
CA ALA A 23 11.95 4.20 9.36
C ALA A 23 13.35 4.76 9.66
N VAL A 24 13.49 5.48 10.76
CA VAL A 24 14.76 6.08 11.19
C VAL A 24 15.00 5.75 12.65
N ILE A 25 16.19 5.23 12.98
CA ILE A 25 16.62 5.00 14.36
C ILE A 25 17.04 6.35 14.96
N GLU A 26 16.26 6.85 15.91
CA GLU A 26 16.50 8.14 16.57
C GLU A 26 17.46 8.02 17.75
N GLY A 27 17.54 6.83 18.34
CA GLY A 27 18.42 6.55 19.46
C GLY A 27 18.33 5.11 19.92
N SER A 28 19.02 4.84 21.01
CA SER A 28 19.02 3.54 21.68
C SER A 28 18.99 3.73 23.19
N GLN A 29 18.36 2.78 23.90
CA GLN A 29 18.39 2.71 25.35
C GLN A 29 18.97 1.36 25.78
N ASN A 30 19.79 1.39 26.83
CA ASN A 30 20.39 0.19 27.41
C ASN A 30 19.57 -0.24 28.61
N LEU A 31 18.97 -1.42 28.52
CA LEU A 31 18.38 -2.13 29.64
C LEU A 31 19.41 -3.11 30.21
N GLN A 32 19.18 -3.62 31.42
CA GLN A 32 20.15 -4.48 32.12
C GLN A 32 20.56 -5.73 31.33
N SER A 33 19.67 -6.23 30.45
CA SER A 33 19.91 -7.46 29.68
C SER A 33 20.11 -7.25 28.18
N HIS A 34 19.73 -6.10 27.62
CA HIS A 34 19.80 -5.86 26.18
C HIS A 34 19.71 -4.37 25.82
N THR A 35 20.13 -4.04 24.61
CA THR A 35 19.94 -2.72 23.99
C THR A 35 18.66 -2.72 23.14
N GLU A 36 17.86 -1.68 23.31
CA GLU A 36 16.69 -1.39 22.49
C GLU A 36 16.94 -0.16 21.62
N TYR A 37 16.40 -0.16 20.41
CA TYR A 37 16.50 0.91 19.43
C TYR A 37 15.12 1.56 19.29
N ILE A 38 15.10 2.89 19.38
CA ILE A 38 13.90 3.71 19.22
C ILE A 38 13.82 4.10 17.75
N ILE A 39 12.84 3.55 17.03
CA ILE A 39 12.66 3.73 15.60
C ILE A 39 11.45 4.64 15.38
N ARG A 40 11.67 5.82 14.81
CA ARG A 40 10.56 6.64 14.29
C ARG A 40 10.15 6.11 12.92
N VAL A 41 8.89 5.74 12.82
CA VAL A 41 8.27 5.26 11.59
C VAL A 41 7.31 6.34 11.10
N GLN A 42 7.32 6.60 9.79
CA GLN A 42 6.44 7.56 9.15
C GLN A 42 5.76 6.94 7.94
N ARG A 43 4.44 7.11 7.83
CA ARG A 43 3.64 6.66 6.68
C ARG A 43 3.39 7.79 5.70
N GLY A 44 3.89 7.63 4.48
CA GLY A 44 3.79 8.65 3.45
C GLY A 44 4.59 9.92 3.80
N VAL A 45 4.17 11.05 3.24
CA VAL A 45 4.94 12.31 3.33
C VAL A 45 4.57 13.23 4.49
N SER A 46 3.46 12.95 5.18
CA SER A 46 3.05 13.77 6.32
C SER A 46 3.88 13.41 7.55
N SER A 47 4.58 14.39 8.13
CA SER A 47 5.30 14.22 9.39
C SER A 47 4.39 13.83 10.54
N ASP A 48 3.14 14.29 10.51
CA ASP A 48 2.15 14.07 11.56
C ASP A 48 1.62 12.63 11.54
N ASN A 49 1.85 11.90 10.45
CA ASN A 49 1.55 10.48 10.34
C ASN A 49 2.80 9.65 10.69
N SER A 50 3.33 9.86 11.89
CA SER A 50 4.48 9.15 12.43
C SER A 50 4.26 8.68 13.86
N TRP A 51 4.97 7.62 14.23
CA TRP A 51 4.96 7.02 15.56
C TRP A 51 6.32 6.41 15.86
N GLN A 52 6.56 6.01 17.11
CA GLN A 52 7.76 5.28 17.49
C GLN A 52 7.46 3.80 17.72
N VAL A 53 8.40 2.95 17.32
CA VAL A 53 8.44 1.54 17.71
C VAL A 53 9.79 1.23 18.36
N ILE A 54 9.76 0.42 19.40
CA ILE A 54 10.96 0.00 20.12
C ILE A 54 11.27 -1.44 19.69
N ARG A 55 12.52 -1.68 19.28
CA ARG A 55 12.99 -2.99 18.80
C ARG A 55 14.37 -3.27 19.33
N ARG A 56 14.64 -4.52 19.68
CA ARG A 56 16.00 -5.00 20.01
C ARG A 56 16.58 -5.79 18.84
N TYR A 57 17.90 -6.02 18.88
CA TYR A 57 18.61 -6.74 17.81
C TYR A 57 17.96 -8.10 17.46
N SER A 58 17.50 -8.87 18.44
CA SER A 58 16.87 -10.18 18.17
C SER A 58 15.59 -10.06 17.34
N ASP A 59 14.87 -8.93 17.44
CA ASP A 59 13.66 -8.72 16.63
C ASP A 59 14.02 -8.52 15.16
N PHE A 60 15.13 -7.82 14.90
CA PHE A 60 15.71 -7.70 13.55
C PHE A 60 16.19 -9.05 13.02
N ASP A 61 16.79 -9.88 13.87
CA ASP A 61 17.25 -11.23 13.52
C ASP A 61 16.07 -12.15 13.12
N ILE A 62 14.95 -12.10 13.87
CA ILE A 62 13.71 -12.82 13.54
C ILE A 62 13.10 -12.30 12.24
N LEU A 63 13.06 -10.97 12.05
CA LEU A 63 12.60 -10.34 10.82
C LEU A 63 13.44 -10.82 9.63
N ASN A 64 14.77 -10.76 9.73
CA ASN A 64 15.69 -11.18 8.68
C ASN A 64 15.52 -12.65 8.33
N SER A 65 15.44 -13.52 9.36
CA SER A 65 15.20 -14.96 9.19
C SER A 65 13.90 -15.22 8.42
N SER A 66 12.84 -14.44 8.71
CA SER A 66 11.56 -14.53 8.01
C SER A 66 11.61 -14.04 6.55
N LEU A 67 12.53 -13.11 6.24
CA LEU A 67 12.75 -12.57 4.89
C LEU A 67 13.72 -13.41 4.04
N MET A 68 14.41 -14.41 4.61
CA MET A 68 15.31 -15.29 3.85
C MET A 68 14.62 -16.01 2.69
N VAL A 69 13.29 -16.21 2.76
CA VAL A 69 12.48 -16.75 1.67
C VAL A 69 12.58 -15.94 0.37
N CYS A 70 12.88 -14.64 0.46
CA CYS A 70 13.05 -13.74 -0.68
C CYS A 70 14.31 -14.03 -1.49
N SER A 71 15.28 -14.80 -0.96
CA SER A 71 16.61 -15.01 -1.55
C SER A 71 17.36 -13.71 -1.87
N ILE A 72 17.07 -12.64 -1.14
CA ILE A 72 17.74 -11.33 -1.22
C ILE A 72 18.76 -11.26 -0.09
N SER A 73 19.98 -10.82 -0.39
CA SER A 73 20.99 -10.53 0.63
C SER A 73 20.65 -9.20 1.30
N LEU A 74 20.26 -9.27 2.58
CA LEU A 74 19.97 -8.09 3.39
C LEU A 74 21.15 -7.80 4.34
N PRO A 75 21.54 -6.53 4.53
CA PRO A 75 22.74 -6.16 5.27
C PRO A 75 22.49 -6.14 6.78
N LEU A 76 22.11 -7.28 7.38
CA LEU A 76 21.96 -7.38 8.84
C LEU A 76 23.35 -7.38 9.50
N PRO A 77 23.64 -6.44 10.45
CA PRO A 77 24.92 -6.44 11.15
C PRO A 77 25.10 -7.70 12.00
N PRO A 78 26.34 -8.17 12.22
CA PRO A 78 26.59 -9.45 12.89
C PRO A 78 26.19 -9.46 14.38
N LYS A 79 25.90 -10.67 14.87
CA LYS A 79 25.77 -10.95 16.30
C LYS A 79 27.14 -10.77 16.97
N LYS A 80 27.14 -10.17 18.16
CA LYS A 80 28.32 -10.05 19.04
C LYS A 80 27.93 -10.61 20.41
N LEU A 81 28.69 -11.59 20.89
CA LEU A 81 28.41 -12.34 22.11
C LEU A 81 29.09 -11.76 23.36
N ILE A 82 30.17 -10.99 23.18
CA ILE A 82 30.95 -10.37 24.26
C ILE A 82 31.11 -8.88 23.94
N GLY A 83 30.93 -7.97 24.92
CA GLY A 83 31.02 -6.52 24.67
C GLY A 83 29.88 -6.00 23.78
N ASN A 84 28.69 -6.60 23.87
CA ASN A 84 27.52 -6.17 23.10
C ASN A 84 26.86 -4.89 23.63
N MET A 85 27.28 -4.45 24.83
CA MET A 85 26.84 -3.21 25.48
C MET A 85 27.86 -2.07 25.37
N ASP A 86 29.00 -2.30 24.70
CA ASP A 86 30.03 -1.26 24.49
C ASP A 86 29.44 -0.12 23.66
N ARG A 87 29.68 1.13 24.07
CA ARG A 87 29.06 2.31 23.45
C ARG A 87 29.42 2.44 21.96
N GLU A 88 30.68 2.20 21.62
CA GLU A 88 31.20 2.25 20.25
C GLU A 88 30.53 1.18 19.39
N PHE A 89 30.35 -0.02 19.95
CA PHE A 89 29.70 -1.12 19.26
C PHE A 89 28.20 -0.87 19.06
N ILE A 90 27.50 -0.31 20.05
CA ILE A 90 26.10 0.06 19.91
C ILE A 90 25.93 1.09 18.80
N ALA A 91 26.81 2.10 18.72
CA ALA A 91 26.79 3.11 17.68
C ALA A 91 27.05 2.51 16.28
N GLU A 92 28.03 1.62 16.14
CA GLU A 92 28.30 0.89 14.90
C GLU A 92 27.10 0.03 14.48
N ARG A 93 26.55 -0.74 15.43
CA ARG A 93 25.37 -1.58 15.20
C ARG A 93 24.15 -0.75 14.83
N GLN A 94 23.94 0.41 15.46
CA GLN A 94 22.85 1.32 15.11
C GLN A 94 22.94 1.73 13.63
N LYS A 95 24.14 2.09 13.14
CA LYS A 95 24.36 2.40 11.73
C LYS A 95 24.06 1.21 10.82
N GLY A 96 24.50 0.01 11.20
CA GLY A 96 24.20 -1.22 10.46
C GLY A 96 22.70 -1.54 10.41
N LEU A 97 21.99 -1.39 11.52
CA LEU A 97 20.55 -1.59 11.59
C LEU A 97 19.78 -0.53 10.79
N GLN A 98 20.26 0.72 10.74
CA GLN A 98 19.66 1.73 9.86
C GLN A 98 19.80 1.33 8.38
N ALA A 99 20.99 0.89 7.95
CA ALA A 99 21.19 0.41 6.58
C ALA A 99 20.28 -0.80 6.24
N TYR A 100 20.05 -1.68 7.21
CA TYR A 100 19.09 -2.77 7.09
C TYR A 100 17.65 -2.26 6.92
N LEU A 101 17.20 -1.30 7.75
CA LEU A 101 15.89 -0.66 7.62
C LEU A 101 15.70 0.03 6.26
N ASP A 102 16.72 0.76 5.81
CA ASP A 102 16.71 1.43 4.50
C ASP A 102 16.55 0.40 3.38
N SER A 103 17.29 -0.71 3.42
CA SER A 103 17.21 -1.78 2.43
C SER A 103 15.80 -2.40 2.36
N ILE A 104 15.19 -2.77 3.50
CA ILE A 104 13.87 -3.40 3.50
C ILE A 104 12.72 -2.43 3.17
N THR A 105 12.85 -1.15 3.52
CA THR A 105 11.81 -0.13 3.26
C THR A 105 11.86 0.42 1.83
N GLN A 106 13.03 0.42 1.20
CA GLN A 106 13.20 0.83 -0.19
C GLN A 106 12.89 -0.30 -1.19
N HIS A 107 12.99 -1.57 -0.78
CA HIS A 107 12.71 -2.69 -1.68
C HIS A 107 11.20 -2.83 -1.98
N PRO A 108 10.74 -2.74 -3.24
CA PRO A 108 9.31 -2.61 -3.58
C PRO A 108 8.39 -3.72 -3.08
N LEU A 109 8.86 -4.97 -3.04
CA LEU A 109 8.04 -6.12 -2.63
C LEU A 109 8.15 -6.42 -1.12
N ILE A 110 9.30 -6.12 -0.51
CA ILE A 110 9.57 -6.44 0.90
C ILE A 110 8.87 -5.42 1.79
N SER A 111 8.94 -4.14 1.42
CA SER A 111 8.31 -3.03 2.17
C SER A 111 6.80 -3.15 2.27
N THR A 112 6.15 -3.82 1.31
CA THR A 112 4.71 -4.09 1.31
C THR A 112 4.33 -5.39 2.00
N SER A 113 5.30 -6.19 2.45
CA SER A 113 5.01 -7.47 3.11
C SER A 113 4.42 -7.28 4.52
N LEU A 114 3.53 -8.19 4.92
CA LEU A 114 2.94 -8.18 6.27
C LEU A 114 4.02 -8.22 7.35
N ILE A 115 5.11 -8.97 7.14
CA ILE A 115 6.18 -9.15 8.14
C ILE A 115 6.87 -7.81 8.41
N VAL A 116 7.21 -7.04 7.37
CA VAL A 116 7.83 -5.72 7.52
C VAL A 116 6.83 -4.69 8.05
N LYS A 117 5.61 -4.67 7.52
CA LYS A 117 4.55 -3.76 8.00
C LYS A 117 4.25 -3.99 9.49
N LYS A 118 4.18 -5.24 9.95
CA LYS A 118 4.00 -5.58 11.37
C LYS A 118 5.21 -5.22 12.22
N PHE A 119 6.42 -5.35 11.70
CA PHE A 119 7.62 -4.93 12.40
C PHE A 119 7.65 -3.42 12.65
N LEU A 120 7.18 -2.62 11.68
CA LEU A 120 7.19 -1.15 11.74
C LEU A 120 5.90 -0.54 12.32
N ASP A 121 4.78 -1.25 12.28
CA ASP A 121 3.45 -0.77 12.67
C ASP A 121 2.65 -1.91 13.35
N PRO A 122 3.07 -2.36 14.55
CA PRO A 122 2.46 -3.52 15.19
C PRO A 122 0.98 -3.31 15.52
N ASN A 123 0.55 -2.06 15.75
CA ASN A 123 -0.82 -1.74 16.13
C ASN A 123 -1.79 -2.00 14.97
N ASN A 124 -1.46 -1.56 13.76
CA ASN A 124 -2.34 -1.71 12.59
C ASN A 124 -2.25 -3.09 11.90
N TYR A 125 -1.22 -3.89 12.23
CA TYR A 125 -0.95 -5.21 11.63
C TYR A 125 -0.82 -6.34 12.67
N SER A 126 -1.47 -6.19 13.83
CA SER A 126 -1.50 -7.21 14.89
C SER A 126 -2.42 -8.40 14.55
N ALA A 127 -3.47 -8.15 13.78
CA ALA A 127 -4.54 -9.11 13.50
C ALA A 127 -4.07 -10.38 12.76
N ASN A 128 -4.69 -11.50 13.09
CA ASN A 128 -4.51 -12.75 12.36
C ASN A 128 -5.47 -12.80 11.15
N TYR A 129 -5.09 -12.13 10.06
CA TYR A 129 -5.93 -12.03 8.85
C TYR A 129 -6.32 -13.39 8.25
N SER A 130 -5.47 -14.41 8.40
CA SER A 130 -5.76 -15.75 7.89
C SER A 130 -6.89 -16.42 8.68
N GLU A 131 -6.91 -16.23 10.00
CA GLU A 131 -7.96 -16.75 10.87
C GLU A 131 -9.27 -15.98 10.68
N LEU A 132 -9.21 -14.65 10.60
CA LEU A 132 -10.38 -13.82 10.28
C LEU A 132 -11.01 -14.24 8.95
N ALA A 133 -10.21 -14.40 7.90
CA ALA A 133 -10.69 -14.84 6.61
C ALA A 133 -11.31 -16.24 6.68
N LEU A 134 -10.68 -17.19 7.38
CA LEU A 134 -11.20 -18.55 7.53
C LEU A 134 -12.54 -18.55 8.28
N GLN A 135 -12.70 -17.74 9.33
CA GLN A 135 -13.95 -17.60 10.05
C GLN A 135 -15.07 -17.07 9.13
N GLN A 136 -14.81 -16.00 8.38
CA GLN A 136 -15.77 -15.39 7.44
C GLN A 136 -16.17 -16.37 6.33
N VAL A 137 -15.19 -17.03 5.70
CA VAL A 137 -15.43 -18.04 4.66
C VAL A 137 -16.22 -19.22 5.20
N SER A 138 -15.91 -19.67 6.43
CA SER A 138 -16.66 -20.77 7.07
C SER A 138 -18.11 -20.38 7.36
N MET A 139 -18.37 -19.15 7.79
CA MET A 139 -19.74 -18.65 7.99
C MET A 139 -20.50 -18.62 6.66
N PHE A 140 -19.86 -18.15 5.59
CA PHE A 140 -20.47 -18.15 4.25
C PHE A 140 -20.82 -19.57 3.78
N PHE A 141 -19.92 -20.54 3.92
CA PHE A 141 -20.17 -21.93 3.47
C PHE A 141 -21.23 -22.65 4.29
N ARG A 142 -21.50 -22.23 5.53
CA ARG A 142 -22.67 -22.72 6.28
C ARG A 142 -23.99 -22.25 5.67
N SER A 143 -24.01 -21.04 5.11
CA SER A 143 -25.19 -20.49 4.43
C SER A 143 -25.37 -20.96 2.99
N ASP A 144 -24.28 -21.38 2.33
CA ASP A 144 -24.28 -21.87 0.95
C ASP A 144 -23.54 -23.21 0.85
N PRO A 145 -24.22 -24.33 1.14
CA PRO A 145 -23.58 -25.63 1.34
C PRO A 145 -23.04 -26.27 0.06
N LYS A 146 -23.15 -25.62 -1.11
CA LYS A 146 -22.61 -26.14 -2.39
C LYS A 146 -21.10 -26.04 -2.48
N TRP A 147 -20.47 -25.17 -1.70
CA TRP A 147 -19.02 -24.96 -1.72
C TRP A 147 -18.31 -25.69 -0.58
N GLU A 148 -17.10 -26.17 -0.86
CA GLU A 148 -16.23 -26.83 0.12
C GLU A 148 -14.80 -26.28 0.02
N VAL A 149 -14.18 -25.96 1.17
CA VAL A 149 -12.78 -25.54 1.22
C VAL A 149 -11.89 -26.77 1.08
N LEU A 150 -10.97 -26.73 0.12
CA LEU A 150 -9.93 -27.75 -0.04
C LEU A 150 -8.70 -27.41 0.78
N GLU A 151 -8.13 -26.23 0.55
CA GLU A 151 -6.94 -25.77 1.25
C GLU A 151 -6.84 -24.23 1.27
N PRO A 152 -6.29 -23.63 2.34
CA PRO A 152 -5.90 -22.22 2.31
C PRO A 152 -4.64 -22.04 1.46
N LEU A 153 -4.65 -21.04 0.57
CA LEU A 153 -3.50 -20.68 -0.27
C LEU A 153 -2.75 -19.52 0.38
N LYS A 154 -1.69 -19.85 1.11
CA LYS A 154 -0.97 -18.90 1.97
C LYS A 154 -0.18 -17.89 1.13
N ASP A 155 -0.58 -16.62 1.25
CA ASP A 155 0.15 -15.43 0.78
C ASP A 155 0.62 -15.52 -0.68
N ILE A 156 -0.20 -16.10 -1.58
CA ILE A 156 0.10 -16.22 -3.02
C ILE A 156 0.08 -14.87 -3.77
N GLY A 157 -0.49 -13.84 -3.15
CA GLY A 157 -0.55 -12.46 -3.63
C GLY A 157 0.08 -11.46 -2.64
N TRP A 158 0.30 -10.23 -3.09
CA TRP A 158 1.01 -9.20 -2.30
C TRP A 158 0.15 -8.47 -1.26
N ARG A 159 -1.17 -8.49 -1.42
CA ARG A 159 -2.09 -7.72 -0.57
C ARG A 159 -2.24 -8.40 0.78
N ILE A 160 -1.95 -7.66 1.85
CA ILE A 160 -2.02 -8.14 3.24
C ILE A 160 -3.44 -8.61 3.59
N ARG A 161 -4.43 -7.78 3.24
CA ARG A 161 -5.86 -7.95 3.55
C ARG A 161 -6.65 -8.69 2.47
N LYS A 162 -5.97 -9.49 1.64
CA LYS A 162 -6.60 -10.41 0.67
C LYS A 162 -6.09 -11.82 0.93
N LYS A 163 -7.01 -12.72 1.26
CA LYS A 163 -6.71 -14.14 1.56
C LYS A 163 -7.38 -15.05 0.55
N TYR A 164 -6.73 -16.17 0.28
CA TYR A 164 -7.06 -17.04 -0.82
C TYR A 164 -7.30 -18.46 -0.32
N PHE A 165 -8.29 -19.13 -0.88
CA PHE A 165 -8.62 -20.52 -0.60
C PHE A 165 -8.88 -21.24 -1.91
N LEU A 166 -8.37 -22.46 -2.03
CA LEU A 166 -8.78 -23.37 -3.07
C LEU A 166 -10.08 -24.03 -2.62
N VAL A 167 -11.10 -23.98 -3.46
CA VAL A 167 -12.43 -24.51 -3.16
C VAL A 167 -12.95 -25.36 -4.32
N LYS A 168 -13.93 -26.21 -4.05
CA LYS A 168 -14.67 -26.97 -5.07
C LYS A 168 -16.17 -26.81 -4.87
N SER A 169 -16.92 -26.97 -5.95
CA SER A 169 -18.37 -27.14 -5.89
C SER A 169 -18.69 -28.62 -5.67
N LYS A 170 -19.71 -28.93 -4.87
CA LYS A 170 -20.26 -30.29 -4.72
C LYS A 170 -20.85 -30.80 -6.02
N GLU A 171 -21.34 -29.91 -6.87
CA GLU A 171 -21.90 -30.23 -8.19
C GLU A 171 -20.81 -30.55 -9.22
N GLN A 172 -19.63 -29.92 -9.08
CA GLN A 172 -18.49 -30.07 -9.99
C GLN A 172 -17.22 -30.42 -9.18
N PRO A 173 -17.14 -31.64 -8.61
CA PRO A 173 -16.09 -32.01 -7.65
C PRO A 173 -14.69 -32.14 -8.27
N LYS A 174 -14.59 -32.21 -9.59
CA LYS A 174 -13.31 -32.23 -10.33
C LYS A 174 -12.74 -30.84 -10.57
N GLU A 175 -13.59 -29.82 -10.64
CA GLU A 175 -13.16 -28.46 -10.87
C GLU A 175 -12.62 -27.82 -9.58
N ARG A 176 -11.73 -26.84 -9.77
CA ARG A 176 -11.07 -26.11 -8.70
C ARG A 176 -11.29 -24.63 -8.93
N TYR A 177 -11.60 -23.93 -7.85
CA TYR A 177 -11.89 -22.50 -7.89
C TYR A 177 -11.04 -21.77 -6.86
N LEU A 178 -10.72 -20.52 -7.20
CA LEU A 178 -10.04 -19.60 -6.32
C LEU A 178 -11.09 -18.76 -5.61
N LEU A 179 -11.25 -18.99 -4.31
CA LEU A 179 -11.98 -18.09 -3.44
C LEU A 179 -11.01 -17.01 -2.92
N SER A 180 -11.37 -15.74 -3.08
CA SER A 180 -10.68 -14.60 -2.50
C SER A 180 -11.58 -13.91 -1.48
N TRP A 181 -11.09 -13.75 -0.25
CA TRP A 181 -11.69 -12.87 0.75
C TRP A 181 -10.84 -11.61 0.87
N VAL A 182 -11.45 -10.43 0.79
CA VAL A 182 -10.73 -9.15 0.73
C VAL A 182 -11.44 -8.05 1.50
N ASP A 183 -10.70 -7.27 2.27
CA ASP A 183 -11.23 -6.05 2.88
C ASP A 183 -11.55 -5.02 1.79
N LEU A 184 -12.65 -4.29 1.96
CA LEU A 184 -12.94 -3.10 1.15
C LEU A 184 -11.86 -2.07 1.39
N GLY A 185 -11.42 -1.39 0.33
CA GLY A 185 -10.32 -0.44 0.42
C GLY A 185 -10.76 1.01 0.64
N PRO A 186 -9.80 1.93 0.85
CA PRO A 186 -10.06 3.35 1.13
C PRO A 186 -10.76 4.10 0.00
N ASP A 187 -10.73 3.57 -1.22
CA ASP A 187 -11.45 4.13 -2.38
C ASP A 187 -12.84 3.51 -2.57
N GLU A 188 -13.37 2.79 -1.57
CA GLU A 188 -14.73 2.24 -1.59
C GLU A 188 -15.70 3.29 -1.03
N VAL A 189 -16.75 3.57 -1.77
CA VAL A 189 -17.55 4.79 -1.63
C VAL A 189 -19.03 4.58 -1.89
N LEU A 190 -19.38 3.38 -2.34
CA LEU A 190 -20.71 3.06 -2.82
C LEU A 190 -21.61 2.71 -1.63
N SER A 191 -22.90 2.88 -1.82
CA SER A 191 -23.86 2.27 -0.91
C SER A 191 -23.84 0.75 -1.11
N ASP A 192 -24.15 -0.03 -0.06
CA ASP A 192 -24.20 -1.50 -0.17
C ASP A 192 -25.11 -1.96 -1.32
N LYS A 193 -26.21 -1.24 -1.55
CA LYS A 193 -27.15 -1.49 -2.66
C LYS A 193 -26.51 -1.24 -4.03
N ASP A 194 -25.79 -0.14 -4.19
CA ASP A 194 -25.14 0.20 -5.45
C ASP A 194 -23.92 -0.70 -5.70
N LEU A 195 -23.13 -1.00 -4.67
CA LEU A 195 -22.03 -1.98 -4.74
C LEU A 195 -22.55 -3.35 -5.19
N GLN A 196 -23.60 -3.87 -4.55
CA GLN A 196 -24.27 -5.11 -4.96
C GLN A 196 -24.74 -5.07 -6.42
N SER A 197 -25.27 -3.95 -6.88
CA SER A 197 -25.75 -3.81 -8.26
C SER A 197 -24.59 -3.79 -9.27
N VAL A 198 -23.48 -3.13 -8.94
CA VAL A 198 -22.26 -3.12 -9.77
C VAL A 198 -21.61 -4.50 -9.78
N MET A 199 -21.51 -5.18 -8.64
CA MET A 199 -20.97 -6.55 -8.59
C MET A 199 -21.81 -7.54 -9.42
N LYS A 200 -23.15 -7.41 -9.42
CA LYS A 200 -24.03 -8.20 -10.32
C LYS A 200 -23.73 -7.94 -11.79
N LEU A 201 -23.50 -6.68 -12.16
CA LEU A 201 -23.08 -6.32 -13.51
C LEU A 201 -21.73 -6.96 -13.85
N LEU A 202 -20.74 -6.91 -12.96
CA LEU A 202 -19.42 -7.50 -13.20
C LEU A 202 -19.49 -9.02 -13.36
N THR A 203 -20.34 -9.71 -12.60
CA THR A 203 -20.56 -11.15 -12.78
C THR A 203 -21.27 -11.52 -14.08
N SER A 204 -22.00 -10.60 -14.72
CA SER A 204 -22.69 -10.87 -15.98
C SER A 204 -21.87 -10.53 -17.22
N ILE A 205 -20.67 -9.96 -17.04
CA ILE A 205 -19.74 -9.69 -18.16
C ILE A 205 -19.31 -11.03 -18.77
N SER A 206 -19.67 -11.24 -20.03
CA SER A 206 -19.20 -12.34 -20.85
C SER A 206 -18.31 -11.81 -21.96
N SER A 207 -17.03 -12.17 -21.92
CA SER A 207 -16.02 -11.77 -22.91
C SER A 207 -14.86 -12.77 -22.87
N PRO A 208 -14.24 -13.09 -24.02
CA PRO A 208 -13.03 -13.93 -24.03
C PRO A 208 -11.86 -13.31 -23.28
N TYR A 209 -11.86 -11.98 -23.05
CA TYR A 209 -10.75 -11.23 -22.45
C TYR A 209 -10.90 -10.96 -20.94
N PHE A 210 -11.97 -11.46 -20.31
CA PHE A 210 -12.13 -11.39 -18.85
C PHE A 210 -12.27 -12.79 -18.28
N CYS A 211 -11.62 -13.04 -17.15
CA CYS A 211 -11.87 -14.25 -16.38
C CYS A 211 -13.21 -14.09 -15.64
N PRO A 212 -14.14 -15.05 -15.75
CA PRO A 212 -15.47 -14.89 -15.18
C PRO A 212 -15.43 -14.85 -13.65
N LEU A 213 -16.13 -13.88 -13.08
CA LEU A 213 -16.46 -13.86 -11.65
C LEU A 213 -17.74 -14.68 -11.45
N LEU A 214 -17.59 -15.90 -10.94
CA LEU A 214 -18.69 -16.86 -10.82
C LEU A 214 -19.61 -16.58 -9.64
N PHE A 215 -19.05 -16.03 -8.57
CA PHE A 215 -19.79 -15.72 -7.37
C PHE A 215 -19.17 -14.52 -6.66
N PHE A 216 -20.02 -13.75 -6.00
CA PHE A 216 -19.59 -12.75 -5.04
C PHE A 216 -20.57 -12.66 -3.86
N SER A 217 -20.07 -12.22 -2.72
CA SER A 217 -20.86 -11.73 -1.60
C SER A 217 -20.13 -10.55 -0.98
N THR A 218 -20.85 -9.47 -0.67
CA THR A 218 -20.27 -8.29 -0.01
C THR A 218 -20.87 -8.13 1.37
N SER A 219 -20.06 -7.59 2.27
CA SER A 219 -20.45 -7.15 3.62
C SER A 219 -20.11 -5.67 3.78
N GLU A 220 -20.35 -5.10 4.96
CA GLU A 220 -20.01 -3.71 5.30
C GLU A 220 -18.49 -3.40 5.25
N SER A 221 -17.65 -4.43 5.15
CA SER A 221 -16.19 -4.27 5.31
C SER A 221 -15.33 -5.16 4.43
N SER A 222 -15.93 -6.17 3.80
CA SER A 222 -15.19 -7.15 2.99
C SER A 222 -16.05 -7.69 1.85
N ALA A 223 -15.38 -8.28 0.87
CA ALA A 223 -15.99 -9.05 -0.20
C ALA A 223 -15.40 -10.47 -0.26
N LEU A 224 -16.25 -11.42 -0.59
CA LEU A 224 -15.91 -12.80 -0.92
C LEU A 224 -16.18 -13.01 -2.41
N LEU A 225 -15.21 -13.55 -3.13
CA LEU A 225 -15.20 -13.64 -4.59
C LEU A 225 -14.76 -15.04 -5.00
N ILE A 226 -15.45 -15.68 -5.95
CA ILE A 226 -15.05 -17.00 -6.47
C ILE A 226 -14.92 -16.95 -7.98
N ARG A 227 -13.82 -17.47 -8.50
CA ARG A 227 -13.52 -17.58 -9.93
C ARG A 227 -12.80 -18.90 -10.24
N PRO A 228 -12.72 -19.34 -11.50
CA PRO A 228 -11.93 -20.52 -11.87
C PRO A 228 -10.47 -20.41 -11.39
N PHE A 229 -9.92 -21.50 -10.86
CA PHE A 229 -8.51 -21.56 -10.51
C PHE A 229 -7.70 -22.00 -11.74
N ASN A 230 -6.62 -21.28 -12.03
CA ASN A 230 -5.71 -21.64 -13.11
C ASN A 230 -4.45 -22.33 -12.54
N GLU A 231 -4.24 -23.59 -12.91
CA GLU A 231 -3.10 -24.40 -12.45
C GLU A 231 -1.74 -23.92 -13.03
N ASN A 232 -1.77 -23.23 -14.18
CA ASN A 232 -0.59 -22.59 -14.78
C ASN A 232 -0.29 -21.21 -14.17
N GLY A 233 -1.22 -20.66 -13.37
CA GLY A 233 -1.09 -19.37 -12.71
C GLY A 233 -1.24 -18.17 -13.65
N SER A 234 -0.70 -17.05 -13.20
CA SER A 234 -0.75 -15.78 -13.92
C SER A 234 0.35 -15.67 -14.98
N LEU A 235 0.22 -14.70 -15.88
CA LEU A 235 1.26 -14.33 -16.84
C LEU A 235 2.59 -14.01 -16.13
N ARG A 236 2.55 -13.41 -14.93
CA ARG A 236 3.76 -13.18 -14.14
C ARG A 236 4.38 -14.50 -13.65
N ASP A 237 3.57 -15.47 -13.23
CA ASP A 237 4.09 -16.79 -12.82
C ASP A 237 4.81 -17.47 -14.01
N GLN A 238 4.27 -17.33 -15.23
CA GLN A 238 4.86 -17.84 -16.47
C GLN A 238 6.18 -17.12 -16.84
N ILE A 239 6.21 -15.78 -16.82
CA ILE A 239 7.40 -14.96 -17.09
C ILE A 239 8.54 -15.32 -16.11
N CYS A 240 8.20 -15.45 -14.82
CA CYS A 240 9.17 -15.79 -13.78
C CYS A 240 9.49 -17.29 -13.68
N LYS A 241 8.72 -18.15 -14.37
CA LYS A 241 8.82 -19.62 -14.35
C LYS A 241 8.73 -20.20 -12.93
N VAL A 242 7.70 -19.77 -12.20
CA VAL A 242 7.44 -20.14 -10.80
C VAL A 242 6.13 -20.90 -10.64
N LYS A 243 5.95 -21.58 -9.52
CA LYS A 243 4.74 -22.35 -9.23
C LYS A 243 3.66 -21.43 -8.62
N PRO A 244 2.40 -21.45 -9.09
CA PRO A 244 1.39 -20.45 -8.68
C PRO A 244 1.07 -20.44 -7.19
N LYS A 245 1.10 -21.62 -6.53
CA LYS A 245 0.78 -21.80 -5.10
C LYS A 245 1.92 -21.41 -4.14
N GLU A 246 3.11 -21.06 -4.64
CA GLU A 246 4.18 -20.54 -3.78
C GLU A 246 3.86 -19.14 -3.26
N THR A 247 4.46 -18.76 -2.12
CA THR A 247 4.24 -17.44 -1.53
C THR A 247 4.76 -16.34 -2.45
N TYR A 248 4.08 -15.20 -2.47
CA TYR A 248 4.37 -14.08 -3.36
C TYR A 248 5.82 -13.59 -3.27
N LEU A 249 6.37 -13.47 -2.05
CA LEU A 249 7.76 -13.09 -1.83
C LEU A 249 8.75 -14.12 -2.41
N LYS A 250 8.48 -15.42 -2.24
CA LYS A 250 9.32 -16.47 -2.81
C LYS A 250 9.34 -16.40 -4.33
N LYS A 251 8.18 -16.13 -4.94
CA LYS A 251 8.01 -16.09 -6.39
C LYS A 251 8.73 -14.91 -7.06
N TYR A 252 8.65 -13.72 -6.46
CA TYR A 252 8.94 -12.48 -7.18
C TYR A 252 10.04 -11.61 -6.60
N SER A 253 10.54 -11.89 -5.39
CA SER A 253 11.63 -11.10 -4.81
C SER A 253 12.95 -11.23 -5.57
N CYS A 254 13.28 -12.41 -6.10
CA CYS A 254 14.48 -12.63 -6.90
C CYS A 254 14.28 -13.77 -7.92
N PRO A 255 13.49 -13.56 -9.00
CA PRO A 255 13.15 -14.62 -9.95
C PRO A 255 14.35 -14.94 -10.87
N ARG A 256 15.19 -15.90 -10.47
CA ARG A 256 16.43 -16.28 -11.19
C ARG A 256 16.23 -16.78 -12.62
N LYS A 257 15.03 -17.28 -12.95
CA LYS A 257 14.69 -17.86 -14.26
C LYS A 257 13.84 -16.93 -15.13
N SER A 258 13.63 -15.69 -14.69
CA SER A 258 12.75 -14.74 -15.37
C SER A 258 13.24 -14.43 -16.77
N ARG A 259 12.33 -14.43 -17.75
CA ARG A 259 12.67 -14.13 -19.15
C ARG A 259 11.51 -13.41 -19.83
N GLY A 260 11.83 -12.43 -20.66
CA GLY A 260 10.86 -11.80 -21.56
C GLY A 260 10.23 -12.79 -22.54
N LEU A 261 9.05 -12.44 -23.02
CA LEU A 261 8.27 -13.20 -23.99
C LEU A 261 8.81 -12.99 -25.41
N GLU A 262 8.42 -13.85 -26.33
CA GLU A 262 8.72 -13.68 -27.74
C GLU A 262 7.87 -12.56 -28.37
N LEU A 263 8.36 -11.92 -29.44
CA LEU A 263 7.65 -10.80 -30.09
C LEU A 263 6.22 -11.15 -30.48
N ALA A 264 5.99 -12.36 -31.02
CA ALA A 264 4.66 -12.81 -31.41
C ALA A 264 3.69 -12.84 -30.22
N GLN A 265 4.16 -13.31 -29.06
CA GLN A 265 3.39 -13.31 -27.82
C GLN A 265 3.18 -11.88 -27.30
N ILE A 266 4.21 -11.03 -27.31
CA ILE A 266 4.09 -9.61 -26.90
C ILE A 266 3.01 -8.90 -27.73
N LYS A 267 3.04 -9.07 -29.05
CA LYS A 267 2.05 -8.51 -29.97
C LYS A 267 0.65 -9.02 -29.67
N LEU A 268 0.48 -10.35 -29.60
CA LEU A 268 -0.81 -10.99 -29.40
C LEU A 268 -1.42 -10.62 -28.05
N TYR A 269 -0.67 -10.81 -26.96
CA TYR A 269 -1.13 -10.54 -25.61
C TYR A 269 -1.40 -9.06 -25.42
N GLY A 270 -0.47 -8.20 -25.87
CA GLY A 270 -0.64 -6.76 -25.80
C GLY A 270 -1.91 -6.30 -26.51
N ARG A 271 -2.20 -6.83 -27.71
CA ARG A 271 -3.44 -6.53 -28.42
C ARG A 271 -4.68 -6.98 -27.65
N GLN A 272 -4.72 -8.23 -27.17
CA GLN A 272 -5.87 -8.77 -26.42
C GLN A 272 -6.14 -8.00 -25.13
N ILE A 273 -5.08 -7.60 -24.41
CA ILE A 273 -5.19 -6.78 -23.20
C ILE A 273 -5.79 -5.41 -23.53
N LEU A 274 -5.34 -4.77 -24.62
CA LEU A 274 -5.89 -3.48 -25.07
C LEU A 274 -7.38 -3.59 -25.46
N GLU A 275 -7.82 -4.70 -26.08
CA GLU A 275 -9.25 -4.95 -26.33
C GLU A 275 -10.05 -5.03 -25.02
N GLY A 276 -9.53 -5.76 -24.03
CA GLY A 276 -10.15 -5.85 -22.70
C GLY A 276 -10.27 -4.48 -22.00
N LEU A 277 -9.20 -3.69 -22.01
CA LEU A 277 -9.21 -2.33 -21.44
C LEU A 277 -10.19 -1.41 -22.19
N LYS A 278 -10.19 -1.47 -23.53
CA LYS A 278 -11.09 -0.68 -24.36
C LYS A 278 -12.56 -1.00 -24.02
N LEU A 279 -12.89 -2.28 -23.88
CA LEU A 279 -14.23 -2.73 -23.54
C LEU A 279 -14.69 -2.20 -22.16
N LEU A 280 -13.79 -2.15 -21.17
CA LEU A 280 -14.09 -1.54 -19.87
C LEU A 280 -14.28 -0.01 -20.00
N HIS A 281 -13.36 0.68 -20.69
CA HIS A 281 -13.38 2.13 -20.86
C HIS A 281 -14.65 2.61 -21.58
N ASP A 282 -15.02 1.95 -22.69
CA ASP A 282 -16.25 2.22 -23.45
C ASP A 282 -17.51 2.02 -22.58
N SER A 283 -17.39 1.22 -21.51
CA SER A 283 -18.47 0.91 -20.56
C SER A 283 -18.39 1.73 -19.27
N SER A 284 -17.52 2.75 -19.21
CA SER A 284 -17.26 3.58 -18.01
C SER A 284 -16.79 2.80 -16.78
N ILE A 285 -16.22 1.60 -16.97
CA ILE A 285 -15.54 0.83 -15.93
C ILE A 285 -14.04 1.11 -16.07
N PHE A 286 -13.32 1.28 -14.97
CA PHE A 286 -11.86 1.37 -14.99
C PHE A 286 -11.25 0.15 -14.34
N PHE A 287 -10.08 -0.28 -14.83
CA PHE A 287 -9.43 -1.46 -14.31
C PHE A 287 -8.53 -1.14 -13.10
N GLY A 288 -7.70 -0.10 -13.18
CA GLY A 288 -6.85 0.45 -12.11
C GLY A 288 -5.73 -0.48 -11.59
N HIS A 289 -5.74 -1.76 -12.00
CA HIS A 289 -4.96 -2.84 -11.41
C HIS A 289 -4.21 -3.68 -12.43
N LEU A 290 -3.84 -3.09 -13.57
CA LEU A 290 -3.11 -3.80 -14.62
C LEU A 290 -1.68 -4.12 -14.23
N HIS A 291 -1.36 -5.40 -14.22
CA HIS A 291 -0.02 -5.96 -14.09
C HIS A 291 -0.05 -7.45 -14.48
N ALA A 292 1.12 -8.05 -14.71
CA ALA A 292 1.20 -9.44 -15.20
C ALA A 292 0.56 -10.46 -14.25
N ALA A 293 0.54 -10.20 -12.93
CA ALA A 293 -0.12 -11.08 -11.96
C ALA A 293 -1.66 -11.02 -11.98
N ASN A 294 -2.26 -10.08 -12.71
CA ASN A 294 -3.72 -9.95 -12.91
C ASN A 294 -4.14 -10.36 -14.32
N ILE A 295 -3.33 -11.20 -14.97
CA ILE A 295 -3.59 -11.73 -16.30
C ILE A 295 -3.43 -13.24 -16.23
N ILE A 296 -4.43 -13.96 -16.71
CA ILE A 296 -4.38 -15.39 -16.94
C ILE A 296 -4.21 -15.61 -18.44
N VAL A 297 -3.39 -16.58 -18.83
CA VAL A 297 -3.23 -16.97 -20.24
C VAL A 297 -3.54 -18.44 -20.38
N ASP A 298 -4.57 -18.75 -21.15
CA ASP A 298 -4.91 -20.11 -21.56
C ASP A 298 -5.07 -20.16 -23.08
N ASP A 299 -4.42 -21.13 -23.72
CA ASP A 299 -4.48 -21.34 -25.17
C ASP A 299 -4.25 -20.05 -25.99
N ASP A 300 -3.23 -19.28 -25.58
CA ASP A 300 -2.85 -17.96 -26.14
C ASP A 300 -3.94 -16.87 -26.03
N VAL A 301 -4.88 -17.02 -25.10
CA VAL A 301 -5.90 -16.01 -24.78
C VAL A 301 -5.64 -15.39 -23.42
N CYS A 302 -5.29 -14.10 -23.40
CA CYS A 302 -5.18 -13.29 -22.21
C CYS A 302 -6.55 -12.93 -21.64
N ARG A 303 -6.73 -13.20 -20.35
CA ARG A 303 -7.91 -12.84 -19.57
C ARG A 303 -7.52 -11.97 -18.39
N LEU A 304 -8.10 -10.78 -18.31
CA LEU A 304 -7.95 -9.91 -17.15
C LEU A 304 -8.74 -10.52 -15.97
N VAL A 305 -8.11 -10.57 -14.79
CA VAL A 305 -8.75 -10.98 -13.53
C VAL A 305 -8.87 -9.80 -12.57
N ASP A 306 -9.71 -9.94 -11.56
CA ASP A 306 -9.94 -8.94 -10.50
C ASP A 306 -10.40 -7.55 -11.03
N VAL A 307 -11.27 -7.52 -12.04
CA VAL A 307 -11.87 -6.27 -12.58
C VAL A 307 -12.61 -5.47 -11.49
N GLU A 308 -13.16 -6.18 -10.51
CA GLU A 308 -13.87 -5.64 -9.36
C GLU A 308 -12.99 -4.83 -8.40
N ASN A 309 -11.66 -4.97 -8.43
CA ASN A 309 -10.77 -4.33 -7.44
C ASN A 309 -10.95 -2.80 -7.39
N GLY A 310 -11.17 -2.16 -8.55
CA GLY A 310 -11.37 -0.71 -8.63
C GLY A 310 -12.66 -0.24 -7.93
N ILE A 311 -13.72 -1.05 -7.98
CA ILE A 311 -15.00 -0.76 -7.32
C ILE A 311 -14.96 -1.13 -5.84
N LEU A 312 -14.24 -2.17 -5.47
CA LEU A 312 -13.97 -2.53 -4.08
C LEU A 312 -13.02 -1.53 -3.39
N GLY A 313 -12.55 -0.51 -4.12
CA GLY A 313 -11.75 0.57 -3.57
C GLY A 313 -10.33 0.18 -3.16
N ILE A 314 -9.87 -0.97 -3.62
CA ILE A 314 -8.62 -1.57 -3.18
C ILE A 314 -7.45 -0.77 -3.78
N PRO A 315 -6.37 -0.47 -3.03
CA PRO A 315 -5.23 0.25 -3.59
C PRO A 315 -4.49 -0.56 -4.66
N SER A 316 -4.01 0.15 -5.70
CA SER A 316 -3.21 -0.42 -6.77
C SER A 316 -1.74 -0.57 -6.36
N MET A 317 -1.08 -1.62 -6.85
CA MET A 317 0.36 -1.84 -6.64
C MET A 317 1.18 -0.66 -7.16
N LEU A 318 0.73 -0.01 -8.23
CA LEU A 318 1.43 1.11 -8.86
C LEU A 318 1.02 2.48 -8.29
N ARG A 319 0.16 2.52 -7.26
CA ARG A 319 -0.27 3.79 -6.65
C ARG A 319 0.89 4.67 -6.17
N PRO A 320 1.91 4.13 -5.48
CA PRO A 320 3.09 4.92 -5.11
C PRO A 320 3.89 5.47 -6.28
N VAL A 321 3.72 4.92 -7.49
CA VAL A 321 4.37 5.38 -8.70
C VAL A 321 3.60 6.54 -9.32
N PHE A 322 2.32 6.37 -9.63
CA PHE A 322 1.55 7.42 -10.32
C PHE A 322 1.20 8.62 -9.42
N ILE A 323 1.25 8.50 -8.08
CA ILE A 323 1.22 9.68 -7.18
C ILE A 323 2.42 10.63 -7.45
N GLN A 324 3.51 10.13 -8.02
CA GLN A 324 4.67 10.96 -8.35
C GLN A 324 4.52 11.68 -9.70
N LEU A 325 3.56 11.27 -10.53
CA LEU A 325 3.43 11.66 -11.93
C LEU A 325 2.15 12.48 -12.14
N ARG A 326 2.28 13.80 -12.15
CA ARG A 326 1.15 14.75 -12.18
C ARG A 326 0.15 14.54 -13.34
N LYS A 327 0.59 14.00 -14.48
CA LYS A 327 -0.26 13.77 -15.65
C LYS A 327 -0.98 12.42 -15.64
N ILE A 328 -0.56 11.49 -14.78
CA ILE A 328 -1.22 10.20 -14.61
C ILE A 328 -2.21 10.37 -13.47
N ASN A 329 -3.37 10.93 -13.78
CA ASN A 329 -4.33 11.40 -12.78
C ASN A 329 -5.80 11.06 -13.07
N THR A 330 -6.07 10.46 -14.23
CA THR A 330 -7.38 9.87 -14.56
C THR A 330 -7.32 8.35 -14.51
N THR A 331 -8.47 7.72 -14.32
CA THR A 331 -8.56 6.24 -14.30
C THR A 331 -8.08 5.61 -15.61
N GLU A 332 -8.36 6.22 -16.75
CA GLU A 332 -7.92 5.76 -18.07
C GLU A 332 -6.41 5.92 -18.24
N SER A 333 -5.84 7.04 -17.78
CA SER A 333 -4.39 7.27 -17.84
C SER A 333 -3.62 6.26 -16.98
N ILE A 334 -4.19 5.84 -15.85
CA ILE A 334 -3.59 4.81 -14.99
C ILE A 334 -3.57 3.47 -15.70
N ASP A 335 -4.65 3.10 -16.40
CA ASP A 335 -4.71 1.84 -17.15
C ASP A 335 -3.68 1.83 -18.29
N VAL A 336 -3.55 2.92 -19.04
CA VAL A 336 -2.54 3.05 -20.11
C VAL A 336 -1.12 3.04 -19.53
N PHE A 337 -0.87 3.77 -18.45
CA PHE A 337 0.43 3.78 -17.81
C PHE A 337 0.83 2.40 -17.27
N SER A 338 -0.12 1.70 -16.66
CA SER A 338 0.04 0.34 -16.17
C SER A 338 0.25 -0.65 -17.32
N PHE A 339 -0.33 -0.40 -18.49
CA PHE A 339 -0.05 -1.16 -19.71
C PHE A 339 1.40 -0.98 -20.17
N GLY A 340 1.95 0.23 -20.08
CA GLY A 340 3.38 0.47 -20.33
C GLY A 340 4.28 -0.36 -19.40
N TYR A 341 3.96 -0.39 -18.09
CA TYR A 341 4.66 -1.22 -17.11
C TYR A 341 4.60 -2.71 -17.45
N LEU A 342 3.41 -3.19 -17.83
CA LEU A 342 3.19 -4.57 -18.22
C LEU A 342 3.92 -4.92 -19.52
N LEU A 343 3.88 -4.04 -20.53
CA LEU A 343 4.60 -4.23 -21.79
C LEU A 343 6.11 -4.31 -21.54
N TYR A 344 6.64 -3.48 -20.64
CA TYR A 344 8.03 -3.55 -20.23
C TYR A 344 8.33 -4.91 -19.58
N GLU A 345 7.48 -5.36 -18.66
CA GLU A 345 7.63 -6.66 -17.98
C GLU A 345 7.57 -7.84 -18.98
N MET A 346 6.63 -7.83 -19.92
CA MET A 346 6.56 -8.83 -21.00
C MET A 346 7.80 -8.81 -21.89
N THR A 347 8.41 -7.64 -22.11
CA THR A 347 9.58 -7.48 -22.99
C THR A 347 10.87 -7.92 -22.33
N TYR A 348 11.11 -7.47 -21.10
CA TYR A 348 12.39 -7.67 -20.41
C TYR A 348 12.35 -8.78 -19.35
N GLY A 349 11.18 -9.36 -19.09
CA GLY A 349 11.00 -10.37 -18.05
C GLY A 349 11.14 -9.84 -16.63
N ARG A 350 11.12 -8.51 -16.44
CA ARG A 350 11.27 -7.85 -15.14
C ARG A 350 10.56 -6.50 -15.15
N LEU A 351 10.19 -6.01 -13.97
CA LEU A 351 9.68 -4.65 -13.81
C LEU A 351 10.79 -3.62 -14.05
N PRO A 352 10.43 -2.38 -14.43
CA PRO A 352 11.41 -1.30 -14.53
C PRO A 352 11.91 -0.90 -13.13
N ASP A 353 13.20 -0.57 -13.03
CA ASP A 353 13.83 -0.17 -11.76
C ASP A 353 13.31 1.20 -11.28
N SER A 354 13.03 2.10 -12.22
CA SER A 354 12.44 3.41 -11.98
C SER A 354 11.69 3.92 -13.20
N VAL A 355 10.87 4.95 -12.99
CA VAL A 355 10.21 5.73 -14.05
C VAL A 355 10.34 7.21 -13.74
N PRO A 356 10.40 8.10 -14.75
CA PRO A 356 10.36 7.81 -16.20
C PRO A 356 11.59 7.07 -16.76
N ILE A 357 11.47 6.51 -17.96
CA ILE A 357 12.52 5.74 -18.66
C ILE A 357 12.82 6.39 -20.00
N ASP A 358 14.01 6.96 -20.13
CA ASP A 358 14.48 7.54 -21.40
C ASP A 358 15.50 6.63 -22.12
N HIS A 359 16.17 5.75 -21.37
CA HIS A 359 17.15 4.81 -21.89
C HIS A 359 16.69 3.38 -21.60
N TYR A 360 16.42 2.64 -22.66
CA TYR A 360 15.97 1.25 -22.56
C TYR A 360 17.16 0.30 -22.68
N PRO A 361 17.14 -0.86 -21.98
CA PRO A 361 18.08 -1.93 -22.24
C PRO A 361 18.00 -2.35 -23.72
N SER A 362 19.12 -2.83 -24.26
CA SER A 362 19.17 -3.33 -25.64
C SER A 362 18.11 -4.40 -25.87
N THR A 363 17.14 -4.11 -26.74
CA THR A 363 16.07 -5.03 -27.15
C THR A 363 16.05 -5.12 -28.67
N PRO A 364 15.75 -6.29 -29.25
CA PRO A 364 15.72 -6.48 -30.70
C PRO A 364 14.53 -5.79 -31.40
N HIS A 365 13.55 -5.25 -30.68
CA HIS A 365 12.28 -4.81 -31.27
C HIS A 365 12.01 -3.32 -31.07
N THR A 366 12.37 -2.51 -32.06
CA THR A 366 12.18 -1.05 -32.08
C THR A 366 10.72 -0.62 -31.96
N SER A 367 9.78 -1.39 -32.52
CA SER A 367 8.34 -1.13 -32.42
C SER A 367 7.83 -1.20 -30.99
N VAL A 368 8.37 -2.12 -30.17
CA VAL A 368 8.04 -2.23 -28.75
C VAL A 368 8.59 -1.03 -27.98
N VAL A 369 9.84 -0.65 -28.24
CA VAL A 369 10.47 0.52 -27.61
C VAL A 369 9.71 1.80 -27.92
N SER A 370 9.25 1.99 -29.16
CA SER A 370 8.47 3.16 -29.55
C SER A 370 7.17 3.29 -28.74
N VAL A 371 6.45 2.19 -28.51
CA VAL A 371 5.26 2.19 -27.65
C VAL A 371 5.63 2.43 -26.19
N LEU A 372 6.72 1.84 -25.69
CA LEU A 372 7.17 2.10 -24.31
C LEU A 372 7.56 3.57 -24.11
N GLN A 373 8.25 4.18 -25.06
CA GLN A 373 8.65 5.59 -25.03
C GLN A 373 7.45 6.53 -25.00
N SER A 374 6.38 6.21 -25.75
CA SER A 374 5.17 7.05 -25.76
C SER A 374 4.36 7.00 -24.45
N ILE A 375 4.68 6.08 -23.54
CA ILE A 375 3.98 5.90 -22.25
C ILE A 375 4.88 6.22 -21.05
N LEU A 376 6.13 5.73 -21.04
CA LEU A 376 6.99 5.72 -19.85
C LEU A 376 8.14 6.74 -19.91
N SER A 377 8.33 7.47 -21.01
CA SER A 377 9.40 8.49 -21.11
C SER A 377 9.14 9.72 -20.24
N THR A 378 10.19 10.51 -20.02
CA THR A 378 10.09 11.77 -19.30
C THR A 378 9.13 12.73 -19.98
N ASP A 379 9.14 12.77 -21.32
CA ASP A 379 8.22 13.60 -22.09
C ASP A 379 6.77 13.11 -21.96
N ALA A 380 6.52 11.81 -22.15
CA ALA A 380 5.19 11.22 -21.99
C ALA A 380 4.59 11.51 -20.61
N CYS A 381 5.39 11.37 -19.54
CA CYS A 381 4.96 11.65 -18.18
C CYS A 381 4.65 13.14 -17.89
N LYS A 382 5.08 14.07 -18.76
CA LYS A 382 4.88 15.52 -18.62
C LYS A 382 3.84 16.08 -19.60
N SER A 383 3.84 15.58 -20.82
CA SER A 383 3.06 16.07 -21.95
C SER A 383 1.72 15.34 -22.08
N GLY A 384 1.64 14.10 -21.59
CA GLY A 384 0.47 13.23 -21.67
C GLY A 384 0.82 11.91 -22.37
N ILE A 385 -0.06 10.92 -22.21
CA ILE A 385 0.10 9.57 -22.76
C ILE A 385 -1.04 9.26 -23.73
N PRO A 386 -0.84 8.33 -24.70
CA PRO A 386 -1.87 7.97 -25.67
C PRO A 386 -3.12 7.34 -25.03
N THR A 387 -4.21 7.27 -25.77
CA THR A 387 -5.40 6.48 -25.38
C THR A 387 -5.23 5.02 -25.75
N VAL A 388 -6.03 4.13 -25.14
CA VAL A 388 -6.07 2.70 -25.52
C VAL A 388 -6.34 2.53 -27.02
N SER A 389 -7.33 3.26 -27.56
CA SER A 389 -7.64 3.24 -29.00
C SER A 389 -6.46 3.66 -29.87
N ALA A 390 -5.69 4.69 -29.45
CA ALA A 390 -4.50 5.12 -30.19
C ALA A 390 -3.39 4.06 -30.16
N LEU A 391 -3.18 3.41 -29.01
CA LEU A 391 -2.21 2.31 -28.88
C LEU A 391 -2.54 1.15 -29.82
N MET A 392 -3.81 0.78 -29.93
CA MET A 392 -4.26 -0.30 -30.83
C MET A 392 -3.97 -0.02 -32.31
N GLN A 393 -3.79 1.25 -32.70
CA GLN A 393 -3.44 1.68 -34.06
C GLN A 393 -1.94 1.78 -34.30
N THR A 394 -1.10 1.54 -33.29
CA THR A 394 0.35 1.55 -33.46
C THR A 394 0.81 0.37 -34.32
N PRO A 395 1.96 0.48 -35.04
CA PRO A 395 2.50 -0.62 -35.86
C PRO A 395 2.78 -1.91 -35.08
N LEU A 396 2.84 -1.85 -33.75
CA LEU A 396 3.03 -3.02 -32.91
C LEU A 396 1.77 -3.89 -32.81
N PHE A 397 0.57 -3.28 -32.87
CA PHE A 397 -0.70 -3.94 -32.56
C PHE A 397 -1.74 -3.87 -33.68
N SER A 398 -1.55 -3.02 -34.69
CA SER A 398 -2.52 -2.81 -35.77
C SER A 398 -2.67 -4.03 -36.69
N ASP A 399 -1.61 -4.81 -36.85
CA ASP A 399 -1.54 -5.99 -37.74
C ASP A 399 -1.95 -7.30 -37.06
N VAL A 400 -2.27 -7.28 -35.76
CA VAL A 400 -2.60 -8.47 -34.98
C VAL A 400 -4.05 -8.87 -35.23
N GLN A 401 -4.24 -10.04 -35.86
CA GLN A 401 -5.57 -10.63 -36.07
C GLN A 401 -5.99 -11.46 -34.85
N LEU A 402 -7.18 -11.17 -34.33
CA LEU A 402 -7.74 -11.86 -33.16
C LEU A 402 -8.76 -12.91 -33.58
N LYS A 403 -8.72 -14.07 -32.91
CA LYS A 403 -9.68 -15.17 -33.15
C LYS A 403 -11.13 -14.78 -32.84
N HIS A 404 -11.34 -13.87 -31.89
CA HIS A 404 -12.66 -13.39 -31.47
C HIS A 404 -12.81 -11.93 -31.93
N SER A 405 -13.33 -11.73 -33.13
CA SER A 405 -13.52 -10.41 -33.76
C SER A 405 -14.95 -9.87 -33.64
N GLU A 406 -15.81 -10.50 -32.83
CA GLU A 406 -17.17 -10.02 -32.61
C GLU A 406 -17.17 -8.65 -31.91
N LYS A 407 -18.18 -7.83 -32.21
CA LYS A 407 -18.34 -6.52 -31.57
C LYS A 407 -18.77 -6.70 -30.11
N LEU A 408 -17.78 -6.87 -29.23
CA LEU A 408 -17.98 -6.98 -27.79
C LEU A 408 -18.51 -5.66 -27.23
N HIS A 409 -19.50 -5.74 -26.34
CA HIS A 409 -20.03 -4.58 -25.62
C HIS A 409 -20.57 -5.02 -24.25
N ILE A 410 -20.36 -4.20 -23.22
CA ILE A 410 -20.97 -4.43 -21.91
C ILE A 410 -22.19 -3.52 -21.81
N LYS A 411 -23.37 -4.12 -21.58
CA LYS A 411 -24.61 -3.37 -21.39
C LYS A 411 -24.68 -2.85 -19.95
N VAL A 412 -24.35 -1.58 -19.76
CA VAL A 412 -24.43 -0.92 -18.45
C VAL A 412 -25.73 -0.11 -18.34
N PRO A 413 -26.61 -0.42 -17.37
CA PRO A 413 -27.80 0.40 -17.09
C PRO A 413 -27.43 1.85 -16.79
N ASN A 414 -28.23 2.82 -17.25
CA ASN A 414 -27.93 4.26 -17.08
C ASN A 414 -27.73 4.66 -15.61
N ARG A 415 -28.54 4.10 -14.70
CA ARG A 415 -28.34 4.32 -13.25
C ARG A 415 -26.95 3.89 -12.79
N LEU A 416 -26.45 2.73 -13.25
CA LEU A 416 -25.13 2.24 -12.87
C LEU A 416 -24.00 3.03 -13.51
N LYS A 417 -24.20 3.63 -14.69
CA LYS A 417 -23.22 4.54 -15.28
C LYS A 417 -22.91 5.73 -14.36
N GLU A 418 -23.94 6.33 -13.76
CA GLU A 418 -23.74 7.44 -12.81
C GLU A 418 -23.03 6.98 -11.53
N VAL A 419 -23.35 5.79 -11.02
CA VAL A 419 -22.66 5.18 -9.87
C VAL A 419 -21.17 4.96 -10.19
N LEU A 420 -20.85 4.39 -11.35
CA LEU A 420 -19.47 4.16 -11.79
C LEU A 420 -18.71 5.47 -11.97
N LYS A 421 -19.36 6.50 -12.53
CA LYS A 421 -18.79 7.84 -12.68
C LYS A 421 -18.47 8.48 -11.33
N LEU A 422 -19.35 8.31 -10.34
CA LEU A 422 -19.10 8.76 -8.96
C LEU A 422 -17.88 8.06 -8.35
N ALA A 423 -17.78 6.73 -8.49
CA ALA A 423 -16.64 5.96 -8.00
C ALA A 423 -15.32 6.43 -8.64
N LYS A 424 -15.30 6.59 -9.97
CA LYS A 424 -14.18 7.17 -10.73
C LYS A 424 -13.79 8.55 -10.19
N GLY A 425 -14.74 9.47 -10.11
CA GLY A 425 -14.48 10.84 -9.68
C GLY A 425 -13.92 10.92 -8.26
N ARG A 426 -14.35 10.05 -7.34
CA ARG A 426 -13.82 10.00 -5.97
C ARG A 426 -12.40 9.42 -5.93
N PHE A 427 -12.13 8.35 -6.66
CA PHE A 427 -10.78 7.80 -6.81
C PHE A 427 -9.81 8.87 -7.35
N GLU A 428 -10.19 9.54 -8.44
CA GLU A 428 -9.38 10.58 -9.07
C GLU A 428 -9.17 11.76 -8.13
N LYS A 429 -10.21 12.22 -7.41
CA LYS A 429 -10.09 13.30 -6.44
C LYS A 429 -9.04 13.00 -5.37
N ARG A 430 -9.08 11.80 -4.77
CA ARG A 430 -8.09 11.40 -3.76
C ARG A 430 -6.68 11.33 -4.35
N LEU A 431 -6.53 10.81 -5.57
CA LEU A 431 -5.23 10.79 -6.26
C LEU A 431 -4.69 12.21 -6.47
N HIS A 432 -5.53 13.15 -6.90
CA HIS A 432 -5.12 14.56 -7.07
C HIS A 432 -4.68 15.20 -5.75
N GLU A 433 -5.38 14.90 -4.65
CA GLU A 433 -5.01 15.37 -3.31
C GLU A 433 -3.65 14.80 -2.88
N GLU A 434 -3.42 13.50 -3.06
CA GLU A 434 -2.15 12.83 -2.76
C GLU A 434 -0.99 13.39 -3.61
N GLN A 435 -1.20 13.59 -4.92
CA GLN A 435 -0.23 14.21 -5.82
C GLN A 435 0.12 15.63 -5.37
N ARG A 436 -0.89 16.42 -4.98
CA ARG A 436 -0.72 17.79 -4.48
C ARG A 436 0.09 17.81 -3.19
N GLN A 437 -0.25 16.94 -2.22
CA GLN A 437 0.46 16.83 -0.95
C GLN A 437 1.92 16.43 -1.16
N LEU A 438 2.19 15.41 -1.99
CA LEU A 438 3.55 14.99 -2.30
C LEU A 438 4.36 16.11 -2.98
N HIS A 439 3.77 16.82 -3.92
CA HIS A 439 4.45 17.92 -4.61
C HIS A 439 4.75 19.09 -3.66
N GLN A 440 3.80 19.47 -2.81
CA GLN A 440 3.99 20.50 -1.79
C GLN A 440 5.10 20.11 -0.82
N HIS A 441 5.10 18.87 -0.33
CA HIS A 441 6.15 18.33 0.53
C HIS A 441 7.53 18.42 -0.16
N ARG A 442 7.68 17.87 -1.37
CA ARG A 442 8.94 17.93 -2.14
C ARG A 442 9.45 19.37 -2.32
N ARG A 443 8.55 20.32 -2.56
CA ARG A 443 8.90 21.73 -2.73
C ARG A 443 9.40 22.35 -1.41
N LEU A 444 8.73 22.05 -0.29
CA LEU A 444 9.15 22.47 1.04
C LEU A 444 10.49 21.84 1.44
N THR A 445 10.69 20.55 1.23
CA THR A 445 11.95 19.86 1.53
C THR A 445 13.11 20.44 0.71
N ARG A 446 12.91 20.71 -0.58
CA ARG A 446 13.92 21.39 -1.42
C ARG A 446 14.23 22.79 -0.91
N ALA A 447 13.22 23.58 -0.57
CA ALA A 447 13.41 24.91 0.01
C ALA A 447 14.19 24.85 1.33
N GLN A 448 13.82 23.94 2.23
CA GLN A 448 14.54 23.70 3.49
C GLN A 448 16.00 23.30 3.27
N SER A 449 16.27 22.40 2.32
CA SER A 449 17.64 22.00 1.97
C SER A 449 18.46 23.17 1.40
N HIS A 450 17.85 24.03 0.59
CA HIS A 450 18.51 25.22 0.05
C HIS A 450 18.79 26.25 1.16
N TYR A 451 17.83 26.47 2.05
CA TYR A 451 17.99 27.38 3.20
C TYR A 451 18.98 26.87 4.26
N GLY A 452 19.14 25.55 4.39
CA GLY A 452 20.12 24.90 5.26
C GLY A 452 21.49 24.70 4.61
N SER A 453 21.67 25.07 3.34
CA SER A 453 22.94 24.88 2.63
C SER A 453 24.04 25.80 3.20
N GLU A 454 25.28 25.32 3.17
CA GLU A 454 26.42 26.06 3.71
C GLU A 454 26.64 27.37 2.93
N GLU A 455 26.40 27.36 1.61
CA GLU A 455 26.42 28.53 0.73
C GLU A 455 25.41 29.60 1.14
N GLU A 456 24.15 29.22 1.39
CA GLU A 456 23.11 30.16 1.81
C GLU A 456 23.35 30.68 3.24
N ARG A 457 23.89 29.82 4.13
CA ARG A 457 24.32 30.23 5.47
C ARG A 457 25.46 31.27 5.38
N LYS A 458 26.48 31.02 4.55
CA LYS A 458 27.57 31.96 4.29
C LYS A 458 27.06 33.27 3.68
N ARG A 459 26.14 33.21 2.70
CA ARG A 459 25.51 34.38 2.07
C ARG A 459 24.77 35.25 3.09
N ARG A 460 24.00 34.63 3.99
CA ARG A 460 23.28 35.33 5.08
C ARG A 460 24.24 35.98 6.07
N THR A 461 25.32 35.30 6.45
CA THR A 461 26.35 35.88 7.32
C THR A 461 27.02 37.11 6.67
N ILE A 462 27.28 37.07 5.36
CA ILE A 462 27.84 38.20 4.61
C ILE A 462 26.84 39.37 4.54
N LEU A 463 25.58 39.09 4.23
CA LEU A 463 24.53 40.12 4.18
C LEU A 463 24.27 40.76 5.55
N ALA A 464 24.27 39.97 6.63
CA ALA A 464 24.16 40.49 7.99
C ALA A 464 25.35 41.39 8.36
N ARG A 465 26.58 41.02 7.99
CA ARG A 465 27.78 41.85 8.19
C ARG A 465 27.74 43.13 7.36
N LYS A 466 27.21 43.10 6.13
CA LYS A 466 27.03 44.31 5.31
C LYS A 466 25.98 45.24 5.92
N LYS A 467 24.85 44.69 6.38
CA LYS A 467 23.78 45.46 7.03
C LYS A 467 24.24 46.08 8.35
N SER A 468 25.04 45.35 9.15
CA SER A 468 25.60 45.90 10.39
C SER A 468 26.57 47.05 10.10
N ARG A 469 27.44 46.92 9.10
CA ARG A 469 28.34 48.01 8.68
C ARG A 469 27.57 49.23 8.20
N GLN A 470 26.50 49.04 7.43
CA GLN A 470 25.68 50.14 6.94
C GLN A 470 24.94 50.87 8.08
N SER A 471 24.44 50.16 9.07
CA SER A 471 23.88 50.78 10.29
C SER A 471 24.92 51.48 11.17
N THR A 472 26.20 51.13 11.07
CA THR A 472 27.28 51.84 11.78
C THR A 472 27.57 53.19 11.12
N TYR A 473 27.53 53.26 9.78
CA TYR A 473 27.69 54.52 9.05
C TYR A 473 26.48 55.46 9.22
N GLU A 474 25.25 54.94 9.23
CA GLU A 474 24.04 55.74 9.49
C GLU A 474 24.01 56.31 10.92
N ASN A 475 24.52 55.57 11.91
CA ASN A 475 24.66 56.07 13.29
C ASN A 475 25.79 57.10 13.46
N GLU A 476 26.82 57.11 12.60
CA GLU A 476 27.87 58.13 12.62
C GLU A 476 27.40 59.46 11.98
N GLU A 477 26.52 59.42 10.98
CA GLU A 477 25.90 60.64 10.42
C GLU A 477 24.93 61.30 11.40
N ASP A 478 24.14 60.53 12.17
CA ASP A 478 23.20 61.08 13.17
C ASP A 478 23.88 61.70 14.40
N ILE A 479 25.13 61.35 14.70
CA ILE A 479 25.92 61.97 15.78
C ILE A 479 26.49 63.33 15.35
N SER A 480 26.60 63.59 14.04
CA SER A 480 27.15 64.86 13.52
C SER A 480 26.13 66.02 13.46
N VAL A 481 24.83 65.75 13.62
CA VAL A 481 23.76 66.76 13.44
C VAL A 481 23.19 67.28 14.77
N ARG A 482 23.58 66.73 15.93
CA ARG A 482 22.94 67.09 17.22
C ARG A 482 23.56 68.26 17.98
N ASN A 483 24.39 69.09 17.35
CA ASN A 483 24.99 70.25 18.00
C ASN A 483 24.53 71.56 17.36
N ASN A 484 23.23 71.87 17.45
CA ASN A 484 22.76 73.25 17.49
C ASN A 484 21.27 73.36 17.88
N ASN A 485 21.03 74.34 18.74
CA ASN A 485 19.79 75.06 19.05
C ASN A 485 18.72 74.48 19.99
N SER A 486 18.65 75.18 21.12
CA SER A 486 17.55 75.49 22.01
C SER A 486 16.24 75.89 21.30
N GLY A 487 15.09 75.61 21.93
CA GLY A 487 13.85 76.32 21.62
C GLY A 487 12.57 75.56 21.99
N SER A 488 11.83 76.11 22.95
CA SER A 488 10.56 75.66 23.52
C SER A 488 9.39 75.51 22.53
N GLY A 489 8.36 74.74 22.93
CA GLY A 489 6.97 75.14 22.67
C GLY A 489 6.03 74.14 21.97
N ALA A 490 5.26 73.42 22.80
CA ALA A 490 3.82 73.15 22.68
C ALA A 490 3.17 72.44 21.46
N SER A 491 2.26 71.53 21.87
CA SER A 491 0.96 71.12 21.27
C SER A 491 0.86 70.03 20.20
N SER A 492 -0.02 69.06 20.54
CA SER A 492 -0.41 67.79 19.90
C SER A 492 -1.04 67.89 18.51
N PRO A 493 -1.16 66.77 17.76
CA PRO A 493 -2.47 66.09 17.63
C PRO A 493 -2.41 64.54 17.58
N PRO A 494 -3.57 63.84 17.56
CA PRO A 494 -3.67 62.43 17.97
C PRO A 494 -3.86 61.41 16.82
N THR A 495 -3.97 60.13 17.24
CA THR A 495 -4.61 58.94 16.64
C THR A 495 -3.87 58.08 15.59
N CYS A 496 -3.28 56.99 16.11
CA CYS A 496 -3.57 55.55 15.89
C CYS A 496 -3.57 54.92 14.46
N PRO A 497 -3.39 53.58 14.33
CA PRO A 497 -2.81 52.60 15.26
C PRO A 497 -1.75 51.66 14.63
N SER A 498 -0.94 51.12 15.54
CA SER A 498 0.13 50.16 15.35
C SER A 498 -0.35 48.74 15.01
N SER A 499 0.53 47.98 14.34
CA SER A 499 0.67 46.53 14.53
C SER A 499 2.05 46.26 15.14
N PRO A 500 2.18 45.53 16.27
CA PRO A 500 3.48 45.19 16.81
C PRO A 500 3.92 43.78 16.38
N ILE A 501 5.20 43.71 16.00
CA ILE A 501 6.01 42.49 15.98
C ILE A 501 6.54 42.27 17.41
N LEU A 502 6.43 41.02 17.87
CA LEU A 502 6.98 40.51 19.12
C LEU A 502 8.48 40.19 19.00
N THR A 503 9.30 40.62 19.96
CA THR A 503 10.52 39.90 20.40
C THR A 503 10.83 40.17 21.88
N SER A 504 11.06 39.08 22.64
CA SER A 504 11.98 38.84 23.80
C SER A 504 12.19 39.94 24.86
N ASN A 505 12.28 39.70 26.18
CA ASN A 505 12.74 38.53 26.94
C ASN A 505 12.47 38.75 28.45
N THR A 506 12.61 37.66 29.23
CA THR A 506 12.86 37.57 30.70
C THR A 506 11.75 37.90 31.70
N GLY A 507 11.41 36.90 32.53
CA GLY A 507 10.60 37.03 33.74
C GLY A 507 10.12 35.66 34.25
N SER A 508 10.84 35.12 35.21
CA SER A 508 10.57 33.86 35.92
C SER A 508 9.24 33.83 36.67
N HIS A 509 8.37 32.87 36.38
CA HIS A 509 7.39 32.35 37.35
C HIS A 509 7.16 30.85 37.11
N THR A 510 7.33 30.08 38.18
CA THR A 510 7.12 28.64 38.33
C THR A 510 5.66 28.24 38.13
N ALA A 511 5.41 27.20 37.34
CA ALA A 511 4.12 26.52 37.16
C ALA A 511 4.18 25.08 37.73
N PRO A 512 3.06 24.51 38.21
CA PRO A 512 3.04 23.25 38.98
C PRO A 512 3.19 22.00 38.09
N PRO A 513 3.56 20.84 38.68
CA PRO A 513 3.81 19.62 37.91
C PRO A 513 2.52 18.96 37.38
N PRO A 514 2.60 18.21 36.27
CA PRO A 514 1.47 17.45 35.73
C PRO A 514 1.17 16.18 36.56
N ALA A 515 -0.10 15.78 36.56
CA ALA A 515 -0.63 14.63 37.31
C ALA A 515 -0.03 13.28 36.84
N PRO A 516 0.13 12.29 37.75
CA PRO A 516 0.71 10.99 37.42
C PRO A 516 -0.27 10.07 36.67
N PRO A 517 0.22 9.11 35.86
CA PRO A 517 -0.61 8.06 35.26
C PRO A 517 -1.18 7.13 36.32
N LEU A 518 -2.44 6.72 36.16
CA LEU A 518 -3.11 5.73 37.00
C LEU A 518 -2.39 4.38 36.91
N LEU A 519 -1.93 3.90 38.06
CA LEU A 519 -1.47 2.53 38.29
C LEU A 519 -2.69 1.60 38.21
N LEU A 520 -2.62 0.57 37.36
CA LEU A 520 -3.48 -0.60 37.46
C LEU A 520 -2.70 -1.68 38.20
N ASP A 521 -3.29 -2.14 39.30
CA ASP A 521 -2.79 -3.17 40.19
C ASP A 521 -2.54 -4.49 39.46
N ASP A 522 -1.40 -5.08 39.79
CA ASP A 522 -0.97 -6.40 39.37
C ASP A 522 -1.43 -7.41 40.43
N SER A 523 -2.26 -8.39 40.05
CA SER A 523 -2.56 -9.55 40.90
C SER A 523 -3.05 -10.76 40.10
N SER A 524 -2.23 -11.81 40.16
CA SER A 524 -2.50 -13.22 39.83
C SER A 524 -2.35 -13.68 38.37
N CYS A 525 -1.10 -13.94 37.96
CA CYS A 525 -0.80 -15.00 37.00
C CYS A 525 -0.08 -16.14 37.74
N THR A 526 -0.79 -17.25 37.94
CA THR A 526 -0.22 -18.51 38.40
C THR A 526 0.61 -19.15 37.30
N ALA A 527 1.78 -19.65 37.71
CA ALA A 527 2.79 -20.28 36.88
C ALA A 527 2.28 -21.53 36.13
N THR A 528 2.79 -21.74 34.92
CA THR A 528 2.83 -23.05 34.25
C THR A 528 4.30 -23.36 33.87
N PRO A 529 4.77 -24.62 34.06
CA PRO A 529 6.20 -24.98 33.99
C PRO A 529 6.67 -25.23 32.53
N PRO A 530 7.98 -25.40 32.29
CA PRO A 530 8.54 -25.39 30.94
C PRO A 530 8.30 -26.72 30.22
N LEU A 531 7.92 -26.65 28.94
CA LEU A 531 7.81 -27.80 28.06
C LEU A 531 9.17 -28.13 27.44
N SER A 532 9.65 -29.32 27.79
CA SER A 532 10.79 -30.02 27.22
C SER A 532 10.55 -30.42 25.76
N SER A 533 11.66 -30.55 25.05
CA SER A 533 11.84 -31.10 23.71
C SER A 533 11.14 -32.44 23.48
N CYS A 534 10.44 -32.60 22.35
CA CYS A 534 10.30 -33.87 21.62
C CYS A 534 9.94 -33.61 20.14
N GLU A 535 10.61 -34.34 19.26
CA GLU A 535 10.39 -34.41 17.82
C GLU A 535 9.07 -35.15 17.45
N GLY A 536 8.51 -34.83 16.27
CA GLY A 536 7.73 -35.78 15.47
C GLY A 536 6.19 -35.72 15.56
N GLY A 537 5.55 -35.54 14.40
CA GLY A 537 4.20 -36.08 14.13
C GLY A 537 3.05 -35.06 14.02
N GLY A 538 2.64 -34.75 12.78
CA GLY A 538 1.40 -34.03 12.52
C GLY A 538 0.15 -34.85 12.87
N GLY A 539 -0.77 -34.27 13.64
CA GLY A 539 -2.04 -34.93 13.98
C GLY A 539 -3.10 -34.06 14.69
N GLY A 540 -2.69 -32.99 15.38
CA GLY A 540 -3.63 -32.24 16.25
C GLY A 540 -4.77 -31.50 15.54
N ARG A 541 -4.59 -31.06 14.29
CA ARG A 541 -5.63 -30.27 13.58
C ARG A 541 -6.76 -31.11 12.99
N ALA A 542 -6.50 -32.35 12.59
CA ALA A 542 -7.52 -33.24 12.05
C ALA A 542 -8.45 -33.78 13.15
N ALA A 543 -7.90 -34.06 14.34
CA ALA A 543 -8.66 -34.52 15.49
C ALA A 543 -9.69 -33.49 15.99
N PHE A 544 -9.33 -32.19 15.95
CA PHE A 544 -10.24 -31.11 16.34
C PHE A 544 -11.41 -30.94 15.36
N LEU A 545 -11.16 -31.08 14.06
CA LEU A 545 -12.20 -31.00 13.03
C LEU A 545 -13.16 -32.20 13.08
N SER A 546 -12.65 -33.40 13.39
CA SER A 546 -13.49 -34.59 13.59
C SER A 546 -14.39 -34.45 14.82
N SER A 547 -13.89 -33.85 15.91
CA SER A 547 -14.66 -33.65 17.15
C SER A 547 -15.85 -32.70 16.98
N ILE A 548 -15.76 -31.72 16.07
CA ILE A 548 -16.84 -30.75 15.81
C ILE A 548 -17.94 -31.37 14.94
N GLN A 549 -17.61 -32.31 14.05
CA GLN A 549 -18.59 -32.97 13.17
C GLN A 549 -19.49 -33.99 13.91
N THR A 550 -19.05 -34.53 15.05
CA THR A 550 -19.79 -35.53 15.84
C THR A 550 -20.55 -34.97 17.04
N PHE A 551 -20.76 -33.64 17.10
CA PHE A 551 -21.44 -33.02 18.24
C PHE A 551 -22.93 -33.41 18.30
N SER A 552 -23.29 -34.23 19.29
CA SER A 552 -24.68 -34.60 19.62
C SER A 552 -25.14 -33.87 20.87
N LYS A 553 -26.16 -33.01 20.71
CA LYS A 553 -26.75 -32.19 21.79
C LYS A 553 -27.36 -33.04 22.93
N GLY A 554 -27.65 -34.32 22.68
CA GLY A 554 -28.26 -35.25 23.65
C GLY A 554 -27.33 -35.73 24.76
N ASN A 555 -26.01 -35.52 24.64
CA ASN A 555 -25.01 -35.97 25.62
C ASN A 555 -24.56 -34.89 26.61
N LEU A 556 -25.20 -33.72 26.61
CA LEU A 556 -24.90 -32.66 27.57
C LEU A 556 -25.57 -32.96 28.91
N LYS A 557 -24.80 -32.97 30.00
CA LYS A 557 -25.36 -32.97 31.36
C LYS A 557 -26.19 -31.69 31.56
N LYS A 558 -27.40 -31.84 32.12
CA LYS A 558 -28.21 -30.68 32.55
C LYS A 558 -27.43 -29.89 33.60
N ALA A 559 -27.34 -28.58 33.41
CA ALA A 559 -26.76 -27.66 34.37
C ALA A 559 -27.87 -27.19 35.33
N ASP A 560 -27.66 -27.33 36.64
CA ASP A 560 -28.50 -26.68 37.64
C ASP A 560 -28.13 -25.20 37.72
N THR A 561 -29.06 -24.33 37.33
CA THR A 561 -28.91 -22.88 37.45
C THR A 561 -29.58 -22.40 38.74
N ALA A 562 -28.79 -21.85 39.66
CA ALA A 562 -29.32 -21.14 40.83
C ALA A 562 -29.78 -19.74 40.41
N ASP A 563 -31.08 -19.59 40.17
CA ASP A 563 -31.71 -18.32 39.88
C ASP A 563 -31.78 -17.44 41.14
N ARG A 564 -31.21 -16.23 41.06
CA ARG A 564 -31.24 -15.21 42.12
C ARG A 564 -32.00 -13.95 41.70
N SER A 565 -32.87 -14.01 40.70
CA SER A 565 -33.67 -12.85 40.27
C SER A 565 -34.94 -12.65 41.11
N ARG A 566 -34.81 -12.51 42.44
CA ARG A 566 -35.87 -11.92 43.26
C ARG A 566 -35.40 -10.55 43.78
N PRO A 567 -36.22 -9.48 43.65
CA PRO A 567 -35.92 -8.21 44.27
C PRO A 567 -36.01 -8.34 45.79
N LEU A 568 -35.04 -7.79 46.51
CA LEU A 568 -35.15 -7.52 47.95
C LEU A 568 -36.21 -6.41 48.13
N ILE A 569 -37.21 -6.68 48.97
CA ILE A 569 -38.22 -5.72 49.40
C ILE A 569 -37.59 -4.74 50.39
#